data_AF-A0A969GXB3-F1
#
_entry.id   AF-A0A969GXB3-F1
#
_cell.length_a   1.000
_cell.length_b   1.000
_cell.length_c   1.000
_cell.angle_alpha   90.00
_cell.angle_beta   90.00
_cell.angle_gamma   90.00
#
_symmetry.space_group_name_H-M   'P 1'
#
loop_
_entity.id
_entity.type
_entity.pdbx_description
1 polymer ?
#
loop_
_entity_poly.entity_id
_entity_poly.type
_entity_poly.pdbx_seq_one_letter_code
_entity_poly.pdbx_strand_id
1 'polypeptide(L)' 'MAKLTCTVPIPQTPQELEQAIRYYTTNDLSENELFYRWQAIRDASLEQQMPEPEMVEIAGDDSY' A
#
# COMPACT_ATOMS: atom_id res chain seq x y z
N MET A 1 13.44 -4.08 -26.13
CA MET A 1 12.94 -4.67 -24.87
C MET A 1 11.87 -3.73 -24.34
N ALA A 2 10.60 -4.11 -24.40
CA ALA A 2 9.51 -3.25 -23.96
C ALA A 2 9.65 -3.06 -22.44
N LYS A 3 9.96 -1.83 -22.01
CA LYS A 3 9.80 -1.43 -20.61
C LYS A 3 8.30 -1.53 -20.32
N LEU A 4 7.85 -2.65 -19.78
CA LEU A 4 6.54 -2.77 -19.16
C LEU A 4 6.59 -1.93 -17.88
N THR A 5 6.52 -0.61 -18.04
CA THR A 5 6.22 0.31 -16.94
C THR A 5 4.78 0.03 -16.54
N CYS A 6 4.57 -1.04 -15.77
CA CYS A 6 3.26 -1.33 -15.21
C CYS A 6 3.04 -0.30 -14.10
N THR A 7 2.36 0.78 -14.46
CA THR A 7 1.98 1.89 -13.58
C THR A 7 0.83 1.46 -12.69
N VAL A 8 1.01 0.41 -11.88
CA VAL A 8 0.01 0.03 -10.88
C VAL A 8 0.22 0.96 -9.68
N PRO A 9 -0.74 1.85 -9.37
CA PRO A 9 -0.62 2.73 -8.22
C PRO A 9 -0.66 1.90 -6.94
N ILE A 10 0.24 2.21 -6.00
CA ILE A 10 0.24 1.61 -4.67
C ILE A 10 -0.92 2.24 -3.88
N PRO A 11 -1.86 1.44 -3.36
CA PRO A 11 -2.98 1.97 -2.60
C PRO A 11 -2.46 2.57 -1.29
N GLN A 12 -2.80 3.84 -1.01
CA GLN A 12 -2.30 4.53 0.20
C GLN A 12 -3.29 4.42 1.35
N THR A 13 -4.59 4.32 1.03
CA THR A 13 -5.65 4.21 2.03
C THR A 13 -6.20 2.79 2.15
N PRO A 14 -6.75 2.41 3.31
CA PRO A 14 -7.33 1.08 3.50
C PRO A 14 -8.49 0.82 2.53
N GLN A 15 -9.27 1.85 2.15
CA GLN A 15 -10.32 1.71 1.15
C GLN A 15 -9.77 1.39 -0.25
N GLU A 16 -8.67 2.02 -0.65
CA GLU A 16 -8.01 1.72 -1.93
C GLU A 16 -7.39 0.32 -1.94
N LEU A 17 -6.86 -0.13 -0.80
CA LEU A 17 -6.32 -1.48 -0.65
C LEU A 17 -7.42 -2.53 -0.86
N GLU A 18 -8.58 -2.36 -0.21
CA GLU A 18 -9.72 -3.25 -0.41
C GLU A 18 -10.22 -3.26 -1.85
N GLN A 19 -10.27 -2.10 -2.51
CA GLN A 19 -10.62 -2.01 -3.93
C GLN A 19 -9.59 -2.73 -4.81
N ALA A 20 -8.29 -2.58 -4.53
CA ALA A 20 -7.22 -3.26 -5.26
C ALA A 20 -7.30 -4.79 -5.11
N ILE A 21 -7.60 -5.29 -3.91
CA ILE A 21 -7.80 -6.72 -3.63
C ILE A 21 -9.02 -7.26 -4.39
N ARG A 22 -10.15 -6.55 -4.35
CA ARG A 22 -11.35 -6.93 -5.12
C ARG A 22 -11.07 -6.95 -6.60
N TYR A 23 -10.38 -5.95 -7.13
CA TYR A 23 -10.01 -5.90 -8.54
C TYR A 23 -9.10 -7.08 -8.91
N TYR A 24 -8.08 -7.37 -8.08
CA TYR A 24 -7.15 -8.48 -8.28
C TYR A 24 -7.83 -9.85 -8.31
N THR A 25 -8.92 -10.03 -7.55
CA THR A 25 -9.66 -11.31 -7.48
C THR A 25 -10.77 -11.45 -8.51
N THR A 26 -11.30 -10.36 -9.05
CA THR A 26 -12.45 -10.39 -9.98
C THR A 26 -12.08 -10.16 -11.43
N ASN A 27 -10.96 -9.51 -11.73
CA ASN A 27 -10.53 -9.29 -13.11
C ASN A 27 -9.58 -10.38 -13.58
N ASP A 28 -9.80 -10.83 -14.81
CA ASP A 28 -8.88 -11.68 -15.54
C ASP A 28 -7.69 -10.81 -16.00
N LEU A 29 -6.64 -10.82 -15.17
CA LEU A 29 -5.45 -10.00 -15.34
C LEU A 29 -4.35 -10.80 -16.03
N SER A 30 -3.56 -10.12 -16.88
CA SER A 30 -2.37 -10.73 -17.46
C SER A 30 -1.36 -11.11 -16.37
N GLU A 31 -0.56 -12.17 -16.56
CA GLU A 31 0.41 -12.65 -15.57
C GLU A 31 1.33 -11.55 -15.00
N ASN A 32 1.77 -10.63 -15.86
CA ASN A 32 2.57 -9.48 -15.44
C ASN A 32 1.77 -8.52 -14.55
N GLU A 33 0.52 -8.22 -14.91
CA GLU A 33 -0.33 -7.31 -14.13
C GLU A 33 -0.68 -7.91 -12.77
N LEU A 34 -0.92 -9.22 -12.69
CA LEU A 34 -1.11 -9.93 -11.42
C LEU A 34 0.09 -9.71 -10.50
N PHE A 35 1.30 -9.91 -11.01
CA PHE A 35 2.52 -9.73 -10.23
C PHE A 35 2.66 -8.29 -9.70
N TYR A 36 2.48 -7.28 -10.57
CA TYR A 36 2.61 -5.88 -10.15
C TYR A 36 1.51 -5.46 -9.17
N ARG A 37 0.28 -5.93 -9.35
CA ARG A 37 -0.83 -5.64 -8.43
C ARG A 37 -0.63 -6.30 -7.08
N TRP A 38 -0.20 -7.55 -7.06
CA TRP A 38 0.11 -8.25 -5.82
C TRP A 38 1.24 -7.55 -5.06
N GLN A 39 2.29 -7.11 -5.76
CA GLN A 39 3.37 -6.36 -5.13
C GLN A 39 2.85 -5.05 -4.52
N ALA A 40 2.02 -4.28 -5.25
CA ALA A 40 1.42 -3.04 -4.75
C ALA A 40 0.52 -3.26 -3.51
N ILE A 41 -0.34 -4.29 -3.53
CA ILE A 41 -1.19 -4.65 -2.38
C ILE A 41 -0.33 -5.02 -1.17
N ARG A 42 0.74 -5.77 -1.38
CA ARG A 42 1.65 -6.19 -0.31
C ARG A 42 2.38 -4.99 0.30
N ASP A 43 2.90 -4.10 -0.53
CA ASP A 43 3.65 -2.91 -0.09
C ASP A 43 2.74 -2.01 0.76
N ALA A 44 1.55 -1.70 0.24
CA ALA A 44 0.54 -0.93 0.96
C ALA A 44 0.09 -1.60 2.27
N SER A 45 -0.07 -2.93 2.29
CA SER A 45 -0.42 -3.66 3.52
C SER A 45 0.66 -3.52 4.58
N LEU A 46 1.93 -3.51 4.19
CA LEU A 46 3.06 -3.33 5.11
C LEU A 46 3.14 -1.89 5.62
N GLU A 47 2.96 -0.90 4.75
CA GLU A 47 2.95 0.52 5.12
C GLU A 47 1.78 0.86 6.05
N GLN A 48 0.58 0.31 5.79
CA GLN A 48 -0.60 0.51 6.65
C GLN A 48 -0.53 -0.26 7.98
N GLN A 49 0.23 -1.36 8.04
CA GLN A 49 0.49 -2.08 9.29
C GLN A 49 1.58 -1.44 10.13
N MET A 50 2.44 -0.60 9.54
CA MET A 50 3.30 0.25 10.34
C MET A 50 2.40 1.29 11.00
N PRO A 51 2.22 1.25 12.34
CA PRO A 51 1.76 2.47 12.99
C PRO A 51 2.76 3.53 12.57
N GLU A 52 2.26 4.67 12.07
CA GLU A 52 3.07 5.87 12.00
C GLU A 52 3.81 5.95 13.34
N PRO A 53 5.13 6.26 13.37
CA PRO A 53 5.70 6.72 14.60
C PRO A 53 4.93 8.01 14.89
N GLU A 54 3.82 7.90 15.63
CA GLU A 54 3.28 9.01 16.38
C GLU A 54 4.52 9.57 17.05
N MET A 55 4.94 10.76 16.62
CA MET A 55 5.68 11.63 17.49
C MET A 55 4.75 11.82 18.67
N VAL A 56 4.82 10.89 19.62
CA VAL A 56 4.21 11.02 20.92
C VAL A 56 4.95 12.20 21.50
N GLU A 57 4.40 13.40 21.31
CA GLU A 57 4.76 14.57 22.07
C GLU A 57 4.46 14.20 23.52
N ILE A 58 5.50 13.74 24.22
CA ILE A 58 5.44 13.45 25.64
C ILE A 58 5.25 14.82 26.32
N ALA A 59 3.99 15.18 26.59
CA ALA A 59 3.63 16.37 27.34
C ALA A 59 4.15 16.21 28.78
N GLY A 60 5.38 16.62 29.02
CA GLY A 60 6.04 16.44 30.30
C GLY A 60 7.41 17.11 30.41
N ASP A 61 7.65 18.19 29.66
CA ASP A 61 8.83 19.03 29.85
C ASP A 61 8.40 20.43 30.32
N ASP A 62 7.80 20.47 31.51
CA ASP A 62 7.69 21.71 32.29
C ASP A 62 8.05 21.34 33.74
N SER A 63 9.35 21.21 33.96
CA SER A 63 9.94 21.25 35.30
C SER A 63 11.17 22.13 35.25
N TYR A 64 10.99 23.40 35.65
CA TYR A 64 12.07 24.25 36.14
C TYR A 64 11.58 25.09 37.32
#